data_AF-A0A973NPI6-F1
#
_entry.id   AF-A0A973NPI6-F1
#
_cell.length_a   1.000
_cell.length_b   1.000
_cell.length_c   1.000
_cell.angle_alpha   90.00
_cell.angle_beta   90.00
_cell.angle_gamma   90.00
#
_symmetry.space_group_name_H-M   'P 1'
#
loop_
_entity.id
_entity.type
_entity.pdbx_description
1 polymer ?
#
loop_
_entity_poly.entity_id
_entity_poly.type
_entity_poly.pdbx_seq_one_letter_code
_entity_poly.pdbx_strand_id
1 'polypeptide(L)'
;ERHISFEQLSDVMAFRIIVDDVGECYRALGLIHRRWPMVPGRFKDYISTPKRNGYQSLHTSVIHDSKMRIEIQIRDRAMHEQAERGLAAHWAYKEGKPKGDLNVPWVDDLVEILEHAESPEELLEHTRMAMYQDRIFAFTPKGELIQLPKGATPVDFAYAVHTDLGDRTVGAKVNGRVVPLRTMLENGDQVEILASEAQHPQPSWLRFVATGKARAGVRRFVRHKEREETVELGRKIYDEIVQRLPAELDKDALKRALKKLRIENEDELMIAIARKRINDEALMEALMPGSAGGDVASPKPLAQRKAISIKGLTPGVAYHLAQCCHPIPGDRIVGLRREDEEIEVHVIGCDTLASGIDADWLDLAWGEGSDGGAARLAVILRDIPGALGTMSGILGAKHANIINLQLVHRDGSFQTFHLDIEVHDLAHLHAIIAALRDAEPVSSVERI
;
A
#
# COMPACT_ATOMS: atom_id res chain seq x y z
N GLU A 1 -19.75 14.72 -14.05
CA GLU A 1 -20.60 14.47 -15.23
C GLU A 1 -20.27 15.50 -16.31
N ARG A 2 -19.97 15.08 -17.55
CA ARG A 2 -19.76 16.03 -18.66
C ARG A 2 -21.11 16.26 -19.34
N HIS A 3 -21.61 17.49 -19.26
CA HIS A 3 -22.78 17.96 -19.99
C HIS A 3 -22.50 17.97 -21.50
N ILE A 4 -22.92 16.90 -22.16
CA ILE A 4 -23.00 16.83 -23.63
C ILE A 4 -24.39 17.38 -24.00
N SER A 5 -24.43 18.39 -24.88
CA SER A 5 -25.70 19.01 -25.32
C SER A 5 -26.58 17.98 -26.05
N PHE A 6 -27.91 18.08 -25.92
CA PHE A 6 -28.85 17.17 -26.57
C PHE A 6 -28.74 17.20 -28.11
N GLU A 7 -28.20 18.28 -28.69
CA GLU A 7 -27.91 18.39 -30.13
C GLU A 7 -26.68 17.55 -30.57
N GLN A 8 -25.84 17.09 -29.65
CA GLN A 8 -24.77 16.12 -29.90
C GLN A 8 -25.23 14.65 -29.79
N LEU A 9 -26.49 14.39 -29.39
CA LEU A 9 -27.16 13.09 -29.51
C LEU A 9 -27.68 12.89 -30.94
N SER A 10 -26.81 13.06 -31.95
CA SER A 10 -27.15 12.77 -33.35
C SER A 10 -27.22 11.26 -33.65
N ASP A 11 -27.20 10.39 -32.64
CA ASP A 11 -27.29 8.93 -32.79
C ASP A 11 -28.76 8.45 -32.72
N VAL A 12 -29.70 9.20 -33.33
CA VAL A 12 -31.13 8.84 -33.32
C VAL A 12 -31.43 7.68 -34.28
N MET A 13 -30.55 7.43 -35.27
CA MET A 13 -30.75 6.39 -36.29
C MET A 13 -29.53 5.47 -36.41
N ALA A 14 -29.75 4.20 -36.06
CA ALA A 14 -28.80 3.11 -36.26
C ALA A 14 -29.36 2.10 -37.26
N PHE A 15 -28.58 1.76 -38.29
CA PHE A 15 -28.90 0.70 -39.24
C PHE A 15 -28.10 -0.55 -38.94
N ARG A 16 -28.73 -1.71 -39.11
CA ARG A 16 -28.10 -3.00 -38.94
C ARG A 16 -28.09 -3.75 -40.27
N ILE A 17 -26.93 -4.23 -40.65
CA ILE A 17 -26.72 -5.03 -41.85
C ILE A 17 -26.30 -6.42 -41.38
N ILE A 18 -27.13 -7.40 -41.72
CA ILE A 18 -26.87 -8.81 -41.43
C ILE A 18 -26.50 -9.47 -42.76
N VAL A 19 -25.29 -10.01 -42.83
CA VAL A 19 -24.75 -10.70 -44.00
C VAL A 19 -24.54 -12.19 -43.71
N ASP A 20 -24.10 -12.95 -44.71
CA ASP A 20 -24.00 -14.40 -44.54
C ASP A 20 -22.67 -14.83 -43.90
N ASP A 21 -21.57 -14.10 -44.12
CA ASP A 21 -20.25 -14.40 -43.52
C ASP A 21 -19.40 -13.18 -43.15
N VAL A 22 -18.28 -13.43 -42.47
CA VAL A 22 -17.33 -12.41 -42.02
C VAL A 22 -16.69 -11.64 -43.18
N GLY A 23 -16.37 -12.31 -44.29
CA GLY A 23 -15.82 -11.66 -45.48
C GLY A 23 -16.79 -10.66 -46.09
N GLU A 24 -18.08 -10.99 -46.10
CA GLU A 24 -19.13 -10.07 -46.52
C GLU A 24 -19.28 -8.86 -45.59
N CYS A 25 -18.99 -9.01 -44.29
CA CYS A 25 -19.03 -7.89 -43.34
C CYS A 25 -18.05 -6.79 -43.75
N TYR A 26 -16.80 -7.17 -44.05
CA TYR A 26 -15.78 -6.23 -44.49
C TYR A 26 -16.03 -5.70 -45.91
N ARG A 27 -16.63 -6.51 -46.79
CA ARG A 27 -17.05 -6.05 -48.12
C ARG A 27 -18.13 -4.97 -48.01
N ALA A 28 -19.14 -5.18 -47.17
CA ALA A 28 -20.19 -4.21 -46.91
C ALA A 28 -19.63 -2.91 -46.32
N LEU A 29 -18.70 -3.00 -45.36
CA LEU A 29 -18.00 -1.85 -44.79
C LEU A 29 -17.31 -1.02 -45.90
N GLY A 30 -16.57 -1.68 -46.78
CA GLY A 30 -15.88 -1.01 -47.89
C GLY A 30 -16.83 -0.31 -48.86
N LEU A 31 -17.99 -0.92 -49.16
CA LEU A 31 -19.02 -0.28 -50.00
C LEU A 31 -19.62 0.96 -49.33
N ILE A 32 -19.89 0.89 -48.04
CA ILE A 32 -20.45 2.00 -47.25
C ILE A 32 -19.47 3.18 -47.22
N HIS A 33 -18.19 2.94 -46.91
CA HIS A 33 -17.17 4.00 -46.84
C HIS A 33 -16.84 4.63 -48.19
N ARG A 34 -17.07 3.91 -49.30
CA ARG A 34 -16.98 4.50 -50.66
C ARG A 34 -18.16 5.42 -50.98
N ARG A 35 -19.34 5.12 -50.44
CA ARG A 35 -20.58 5.84 -50.75
C ARG A 35 -20.81 7.05 -49.85
N TRP A 36 -20.40 6.95 -48.59
CA TRP A 36 -20.52 8.01 -47.58
C TRP A 36 -19.24 8.17 -46.78
N PRO A 37 -18.77 9.41 -46.54
CA PRO A 37 -17.60 9.65 -45.69
C PRO A 37 -17.83 9.13 -44.27
N MET A 38 -16.84 8.40 -43.74
CA MET A 38 -16.85 7.98 -42.34
C MET A 38 -16.50 9.14 -41.40
N VAL A 39 -16.98 9.08 -40.17
CA VAL A 39 -16.59 10.00 -39.10
C VAL A 39 -15.29 9.48 -38.44
N PRO A 40 -14.19 10.25 -38.44
CA PRO A 40 -12.94 9.84 -37.80
C PRO A 40 -13.12 9.46 -36.32
N GLY A 41 -12.46 8.38 -35.88
CA GLY A 41 -12.53 7.90 -34.50
C GLY A 41 -13.84 7.20 -34.11
N ARG A 42 -14.78 7.04 -35.05
CA ARG A 42 -16.07 6.35 -34.84
C ARG A 42 -16.17 5.02 -35.60
N PHE A 43 -15.04 4.38 -35.89
CA PHE A 43 -14.97 3.02 -36.42
C PHE A 43 -14.45 2.08 -35.33
N LYS A 44 -15.12 0.94 -35.14
CA LYS A 44 -14.72 -0.11 -34.20
C LYS A 44 -14.94 -1.49 -34.81
N ASP A 45 -13.88 -2.30 -34.81
CA ASP A 45 -13.92 -3.67 -35.31
C ASP A 45 -14.06 -4.65 -34.14
N TYR A 46 -15.30 -4.96 -33.75
CA TYR A 46 -15.54 -5.99 -32.73
C TYR A 46 -15.55 -7.42 -33.29
N ILE A 47 -15.33 -7.61 -34.60
CA ILE A 47 -15.13 -8.96 -35.15
C ILE A 47 -13.71 -9.41 -34.82
N SER A 48 -12.73 -8.54 -35.08
CA SER A 48 -11.33 -8.80 -34.74
C SER A 48 -11.06 -8.65 -33.23
N THR A 49 -11.82 -7.80 -32.54
CA THR A 49 -11.72 -7.58 -31.09
C THR A 49 -13.07 -7.77 -30.38
N PRO A 50 -13.54 -9.02 -30.19
CA PRO A 50 -14.82 -9.30 -29.53
C PRO A 50 -14.91 -8.70 -28.13
N LYS A 51 -16.12 -8.25 -27.73
CA LYS A 51 -16.35 -7.79 -26.34
C LYS A 51 -16.37 -8.98 -25.37
N ARG A 52 -16.21 -8.71 -24.06
CA ARG A 52 -16.18 -9.75 -23.01
C ARG A 52 -17.39 -10.70 -22.98
N ASN A 53 -18.56 -10.23 -23.42
CA ASN A 53 -19.77 -11.03 -23.52
C ASN A 53 -19.87 -11.84 -24.82
N GLY A 54 -18.79 -11.90 -25.61
CA GLY A 54 -18.75 -12.54 -26.93
C GLY A 54 -19.38 -11.71 -28.05
N TYR A 55 -19.76 -10.45 -27.81
CA TYR A 55 -20.37 -9.61 -28.85
C TYR A 55 -19.37 -9.31 -29.98
N GLN A 56 -19.78 -9.59 -31.22
CA GLN A 56 -19.04 -9.32 -32.45
C GLN A 56 -19.88 -8.54 -33.46
N SER A 57 -19.32 -7.47 -34.03
CA SER A 57 -19.91 -6.64 -35.10
C SER A 57 -18.91 -5.55 -35.53
N LEU A 58 -18.95 -5.11 -36.79
CA LEU A 58 -18.30 -3.88 -37.23
C LEU A 58 -19.22 -2.69 -36.95
N HIS A 59 -18.71 -1.66 -36.28
CA HIS A 59 -19.44 -0.43 -35.99
C HIS A 59 -18.79 0.72 -36.73
N THR A 60 -19.57 1.48 -37.49
CA THR A 60 -19.07 2.69 -38.17
C THR A 60 -20.12 3.78 -38.20
N SER A 61 -19.71 5.04 -38.00
CA SER A 61 -20.58 6.19 -38.23
C SER A 61 -20.23 6.87 -39.55
N VAL A 62 -21.24 7.17 -40.37
CA VAL A 62 -21.08 7.86 -41.66
C VAL A 62 -21.91 9.15 -41.72
N ILE A 63 -21.54 10.06 -42.61
CA ILE A 63 -22.24 11.33 -42.84
C ILE A 63 -23.15 11.22 -44.07
N HIS A 64 -24.44 11.44 -43.86
CA HIS A 64 -25.46 11.52 -44.91
C HIS A 64 -25.99 12.96 -45.04
N ASP A 65 -26.10 13.45 -46.28
CA ASP A 65 -26.68 14.76 -46.64
C ASP A 65 -26.18 15.95 -45.78
N SER A 66 -24.86 15.99 -45.57
CA SER A 66 -24.09 17.09 -44.94
C SER A 66 -24.45 17.49 -43.49
N LYS A 67 -25.47 16.91 -42.86
CA LYS A 67 -25.85 17.22 -41.46
C LYS A 67 -26.27 16.04 -40.60
N MET A 68 -26.46 14.85 -41.18
CA MET A 68 -26.94 13.69 -40.44
C MET A 68 -25.86 12.65 -40.25
N ARG A 69 -25.63 12.23 -39.01
CA ARG A 69 -24.74 11.11 -38.68
C ARG A 69 -25.58 9.86 -38.55
N ILE A 70 -25.14 8.79 -39.19
CA ILE A 70 -25.82 7.50 -39.16
C ILE A 70 -24.84 6.47 -38.61
N GLU A 71 -25.23 5.76 -37.57
CA GLU A 71 -24.48 4.60 -37.09
C GLU A 71 -24.90 3.36 -37.89
N ILE A 72 -23.92 2.58 -38.34
CA ILE A 72 -24.13 1.34 -39.07
C ILE A 72 -23.40 0.21 -38.35
N GLN A 73 -24.14 -0.86 -38.07
CA GLN A 73 -23.63 -2.08 -37.46
C GLN A 73 -23.71 -3.21 -38.48
N ILE A 74 -22.57 -3.84 -38.78
CA ILE A 74 -22.46 -4.94 -39.75
C ILE A 74 -22.03 -6.20 -39.01
N ARG A 75 -22.72 -7.31 -39.24
CA ARG A 75 -22.41 -8.59 -38.61
C ARG A 75 -23.00 -9.73 -39.43
N ASP A 76 -22.49 -10.95 -39.26
CA ASP A 76 -23.14 -12.12 -39.85
C ASP A 76 -24.35 -12.59 -39.02
N ARG A 77 -25.05 -13.62 -39.51
CA ARG A 77 -26.22 -14.20 -38.82
C ARG A 77 -25.87 -14.79 -37.44
N ALA A 78 -24.74 -15.47 -37.31
CA ALA A 78 -24.34 -16.12 -36.05
C ALA A 78 -24.01 -15.07 -34.98
N MET A 79 -23.25 -14.04 -35.35
CA MET A 79 -22.96 -12.88 -34.52
C MET A 79 -24.23 -12.12 -34.13
N HIS A 80 -25.21 -12.05 -35.04
CA HIS A 80 -26.50 -11.44 -34.72
C HIS A 80 -27.27 -12.23 -33.67
N GLU A 81 -27.37 -13.55 -33.81
CA GLU A 81 -28.05 -14.40 -32.82
C GLU A 81 -27.36 -14.33 -31.45
N GLN A 82 -26.02 -14.39 -31.41
CA GLN A 82 -25.26 -14.26 -30.18
C GLN A 82 -25.46 -12.89 -29.50
N ALA A 83 -25.54 -11.82 -30.30
CA ALA A 83 -25.76 -10.48 -29.79
C ALA A 83 -27.17 -10.22 -29.25
N GLU A 84 -28.20 -10.85 -29.82
CA GLU A 84 -29.60 -10.70 -29.37
C GLU A 84 -29.95 -11.62 -28.20
N ARG A 85 -29.41 -12.85 -28.19
CA ARG A 85 -29.80 -13.91 -27.25
C ARG A 85 -28.76 -14.22 -26.18
N GLY A 86 -27.53 -13.70 -26.29
CA GLY A 86 -26.46 -13.92 -25.32
C GLY A 86 -26.13 -15.40 -25.09
N LEU A 87 -25.77 -15.76 -23.85
CA LEU A 87 -25.37 -17.11 -23.44
C LEU A 87 -26.45 -18.19 -23.72
N ALA A 88 -27.72 -17.80 -23.83
CA ALA A 88 -28.83 -18.72 -24.07
C ALA A 88 -28.82 -19.34 -25.49
N ALA A 89 -28.20 -18.67 -26.48
CA ALA A 89 -28.07 -19.21 -27.84
C ALA A 89 -27.16 -20.45 -27.89
N HIS A 90 -26.17 -20.52 -27.00
CA HIS A 90 -25.22 -21.63 -26.95
C HIS A 90 -25.76 -22.86 -26.20
N TRP A 91 -26.85 -22.72 -25.42
CA TRP A 91 -27.52 -23.84 -24.75
C TRP A 91 -28.50 -24.60 -25.66
N ALA A 92 -29.21 -23.92 -26.56
CA ALA A 92 -30.17 -24.59 -27.45
C ALA A 92 -29.51 -25.42 -28.58
N TYR A 93 -28.25 -25.14 -28.92
CA TYR A 93 -27.56 -25.80 -30.06
C TYR A 93 -26.59 -26.92 -29.64
N LYS A 94 -26.36 -27.12 -28.33
CA LYS A 94 -25.46 -28.16 -27.80
C LYS A 94 -26.18 -29.25 -26.99
N GLU A 95 -27.39 -29.62 -27.40
CA GLU A 95 -27.89 -30.98 -27.11
C GLU A 95 -27.07 -31.98 -27.92
N GLY A 96 -25.87 -32.36 -27.43
CA GLY A 96 -25.23 -33.55 -28.00
C GLY A 96 -23.75 -33.82 -27.79
N LYS A 97 -22.89 -32.95 -27.22
CA LYS A 97 -21.48 -33.33 -26.93
C LYS A 97 -20.88 -32.67 -25.67
N PRO A 98 -19.99 -33.38 -24.94
CA PRO A 98 -19.66 -33.07 -23.54
C PRO A 98 -18.49 -32.07 -23.39
N LYS A 99 -18.55 -31.32 -22.28
CA LYS A 99 -17.51 -30.50 -21.63
C LYS A 99 -16.49 -29.84 -22.58
N GLY A 100 -16.82 -28.65 -23.06
CA GLY A 100 -15.83 -27.68 -23.50
C GLY A 100 -15.61 -26.66 -22.39
N ASP A 101 -14.36 -26.52 -21.96
CA ASP A 101 -13.89 -25.58 -20.94
C ASP A 101 -14.54 -24.21 -21.07
N LEU A 102 -15.19 -23.80 -19.99
CA LEU A 102 -15.60 -22.42 -19.74
C LEU A 102 -14.34 -21.63 -19.37
N ASN A 103 -13.47 -21.35 -20.35
CA ASN A 103 -12.30 -20.50 -20.12
C ASN A 103 -12.75 -19.03 -20.16
N VAL A 104 -13.01 -18.47 -18.97
CA VAL A 104 -13.46 -17.09 -18.79
C VAL A 104 -12.40 -16.38 -17.95
N PRO A 105 -11.37 -15.76 -18.56
CA PRO A 105 -10.16 -15.29 -17.87
C PRO A 105 -10.40 -14.32 -16.69
N TRP A 106 -11.51 -13.56 -16.71
CA TRP A 106 -11.83 -12.64 -15.62
C TRP A 106 -12.36 -13.34 -14.36
N VAL A 107 -12.85 -14.58 -14.49
CA VAL A 107 -13.25 -15.42 -13.36
C VAL A 107 -12.00 -16.00 -12.69
N ASP A 108 -10.99 -16.40 -13.48
CA ASP A 108 -9.72 -16.89 -12.94
C ASP A 108 -8.99 -15.78 -12.15
N ASP A 109 -8.97 -14.55 -12.66
CA ASP A 109 -8.44 -13.38 -11.93
C ASP A 109 -9.17 -13.16 -10.58
N LEU A 110 -10.49 -13.37 -10.54
CA LEU A 110 -11.28 -13.24 -9.31
C LEU A 110 -11.04 -14.38 -8.33
N VAL A 111 -10.86 -15.60 -8.83
CA VAL A 111 -10.55 -16.78 -8.01
C VAL A 111 -9.17 -16.65 -7.39
N GLU A 112 -8.17 -16.17 -8.14
CA GLU A 112 -6.82 -15.91 -7.60
C GLU A 112 -6.83 -14.83 -6.52
N ILE A 113 -7.62 -13.76 -6.71
CA ILE A 113 -7.84 -12.71 -5.68
C ILE A 113 -8.55 -13.30 -4.45
N LEU A 114 -9.55 -14.16 -4.63
CA LEU A 114 -10.29 -14.84 -3.56
C LEU A 114 -9.39 -15.77 -2.73
N GLU A 115 -8.44 -16.47 -3.37
CA GLU A 115 -7.52 -17.38 -2.69
C GLU A 115 -6.46 -16.66 -1.85
N HIS A 116 -6.20 -15.37 -2.10
CA HIS A 116 -5.09 -14.62 -1.52
C HIS A 116 -5.52 -13.39 -0.69
N ALA A 117 -6.81 -13.06 -0.64
CA ALA A 117 -7.34 -11.99 0.19
C ALA A 117 -7.56 -12.47 1.63
N GLU A 118 -6.96 -11.78 2.61
CA GLU A 118 -7.11 -12.12 4.03
C GLU A 118 -8.31 -11.43 4.69
N SER A 119 -8.84 -10.35 4.09
CA SER A 119 -10.01 -9.62 4.61
C SER A 119 -11.12 -9.36 3.58
N PRO A 120 -12.39 -9.31 4.00
CA PRO A 120 -13.53 -8.96 3.13
C PRO A 120 -13.42 -7.57 2.50
N GLU A 121 -12.77 -6.61 3.18
CA GLU A 121 -12.56 -5.25 2.67
C GLU A 121 -11.57 -5.23 1.50
N GLU A 122 -10.48 -6.01 1.59
CA GLU A 122 -9.48 -6.15 0.52
C GLU A 122 -10.12 -6.76 -0.75
N LEU A 123 -11.01 -7.74 -0.56
CA LEU A 123 -11.78 -8.37 -1.63
C LEU A 123 -12.74 -7.38 -2.33
N LEU A 124 -13.46 -6.55 -1.57
CA LEU A 124 -14.38 -5.55 -2.12
C LEU A 124 -13.64 -4.44 -2.88
N GLU A 125 -12.49 -3.99 -2.39
CA GLU A 125 -11.66 -2.99 -3.05
C GLU A 125 -11.15 -3.51 -4.41
N HIS A 126 -10.58 -4.73 -4.43
CA HIS A 126 -10.07 -5.36 -5.65
C HIS A 126 -11.17 -5.64 -6.68
N THR A 127 -12.33 -6.10 -6.22
CA THR A 127 -13.49 -6.38 -7.07
C THR A 127 -14.04 -5.09 -7.70
N ARG A 128 -14.09 -4.00 -6.93
CA ARG A 128 -14.56 -2.69 -7.42
C ARG A 128 -13.62 -2.09 -8.48
N MET A 129 -12.31 -2.22 -8.29
CA MET A 129 -11.31 -1.78 -9.28
C MET A 129 -11.41 -2.56 -10.60
N ALA A 130 -11.65 -3.88 -10.53
CA ALA A 130 -11.77 -4.74 -11.70
C ALA A 130 -13.00 -4.47 -12.58
N MET A 131 -14.08 -3.93 -12.01
CA MET A 131 -15.35 -3.71 -12.70
C MET A 131 -15.48 -2.38 -13.46
N TYR A 132 -14.68 -1.35 -13.16
CA TYR A 132 -14.95 0.04 -13.60
C TYR A 132 -13.88 0.74 -14.46
N GLN A 133 -12.88 0.03 -15.00
CA GLN A 133 -11.78 0.68 -15.73
C GLN A 133 -11.85 0.49 -17.25
N ASP A 134 -11.73 1.59 -17.99
CA ASP A 134 -11.33 1.58 -19.41
C ASP A 134 -10.08 0.69 -19.55
N ARG A 135 -10.08 -0.24 -20.49
CA ARG A 135 -8.96 -1.18 -20.68
C ARG A 135 -8.05 -0.72 -21.82
N ILE A 136 -6.75 -0.90 -21.62
CA ILE A 136 -5.70 -0.75 -22.63
C ILE A 136 -5.19 -2.15 -23.02
N PHE A 137 -4.65 -2.24 -24.23
CA PHE A 137 -4.02 -3.45 -24.75
C PHE A 137 -2.54 -3.18 -24.97
N ALA A 138 -1.69 -4.00 -24.36
CA ALA A 138 -0.25 -3.96 -24.52
C ALA A 138 0.24 -5.28 -25.11
N PHE A 139 1.36 -5.26 -25.82
CA PHE A 139 1.92 -6.42 -26.51
C PHE A 139 3.19 -6.90 -25.84
N THR A 140 3.37 -8.22 -25.76
CA THR A 140 4.68 -8.80 -25.46
C THR A 140 5.62 -8.65 -26.67
N PRO A 141 6.95 -8.83 -26.51
CA PRO A 141 7.88 -8.80 -27.65
C PRO A 141 7.59 -9.90 -28.69
N LYS A 142 6.89 -10.97 -28.26
CA LYS A 142 6.43 -12.08 -29.12
C LYS A 142 5.11 -11.80 -29.82
N GLY A 143 4.47 -10.65 -29.55
CA GLY A 143 3.20 -10.25 -30.15
C GLY A 143 1.95 -10.76 -29.43
N GLU A 144 2.09 -11.34 -28.23
CA GLU A 144 0.93 -11.74 -27.42
C GLU A 144 0.27 -10.49 -26.83
N LEU A 145 -1.06 -10.46 -26.84
CA LEU A 145 -1.85 -9.32 -26.40
C LEU A 145 -2.26 -9.50 -24.93
N ILE A 146 -1.80 -8.58 -24.09
CA ILE A 146 -2.09 -8.52 -22.66
C ILE A 146 -3.06 -7.37 -22.41
N GLN A 147 -4.14 -7.67 -21.70
CA GLN A 147 -5.17 -6.69 -21.39
C GLN A 147 -5.00 -6.14 -19.98
N LEU A 148 -4.90 -4.83 -19.85
CA LEU A 148 -4.66 -4.14 -18.58
C LEU A 148 -5.67 -3.00 -18.37
N PRO A 149 -5.93 -2.58 -17.13
CA PRO A 149 -6.67 -1.35 -16.90
C PRO A 149 -5.88 -0.11 -17.33
N LYS A 150 -6.59 0.95 -17.69
CA LYS A 150 -5.99 2.27 -17.95
C LYS A 150 -5.26 2.76 -16.71
N GLY A 151 -4.03 3.23 -16.90
CA GLY A 151 -3.13 3.63 -15.80
C GLY A 151 -2.24 2.49 -15.29
N ALA A 152 -2.33 1.29 -15.85
CA ALA A 152 -1.39 0.21 -15.57
C ALA A 152 0.04 0.58 -15.97
N THR A 153 0.99 0.03 -15.24
CA THR A 153 2.43 0.26 -15.39
C THR A 153 3.15 -0.98 -15.91
N PRO A 154 4.44 -0.91 -16.31
CA PRO A 154 5.22 -2.09 -16.64
C PRO A 154 5.24 -3.17 -15.56
N VAL A 155 5.15 -2.80 -14.28
CA VAL A 155 5.06 -3.78 -13.18
C VAL A 155 3.73 -4.53 -13.23
N ASP A 156 2.62 -3.83 -13.47
CA ASP A 156 1.32 -4.46 -13.66
C ASP A 156 1.32 -5.39 -14.87
N PHE A 157 2.00 -5.01 -15.96
CA PHE A 157 2.20 -5.87 -17.13
C PHE A 157 3.00 -7.13 -16.79
N ALA A 158 4.08 -7.01 -16.02
CA ALA A 158 4.89 -8.14 -15.62
C ALA A 158 4.08 -9.16 -14.79
N TYR A 159 3.32 -8.70 -13.79
CA TYR A 159 2.44 -9.57 -12.99
C TYR A 159 1.26 -10.15 -13.78
N ALA A 160 0.77 -9.45 -14.81
CA ALA A 160 -0.25 -9.98 -15.71
C ALA A 160 0.28 -11.09 -16.62
N VAL A 161 1.57 -11.03 -17.01
CA VAL A 161 2.22 -12.11 -17.76
C VAL A 161 2.53 -13.30 -16.86
N HIS A 162 3.19 -13.07 -15.72
CA HIS A 162 3.48 -14.11 -14.73
C HIS A 162 3.91 -13.51 -13.39
N THR A 163 3.48 -14.10 -12.27
CA THR A 163 3.84 -13.64 -10.92
C THR A 163 5.37 -13.62 -10.71
N ASP A 164 6.08 -14.69 -11.06
CA ASP A 164 7.56 -14.73 -10.98
C ASP A 164 8.25 -13.65 -11.82
N LEU A 165 7.67 -13.26 -12.96
CA LEU A 165 8.23 -12.20 -13.79
C LEU A 165 8.03 -10.84 -13.11
N GLY A 166 6.85 -10.62 -12.52
CA GLY A 166 6.58 -9.46 -11.66
C GLY A 166 7.57 -9.37 -10.50
N ASP A 167 7.79 -10.47 -9.78
CA ASP A 167 8.69 -10.50 -8.61
C ASP A 167 10.14 -10.19 -8.96
N ARG A 168 10.60 -10.63 -10.14
CA ARG A 168 11.98 -10.44 -10.62
C ARG A 168 12.18 -9.17 -11.44
N THR A 169 11.18 -8.29 -11.55
CA THR A 169 11.22 -7.10 -12.42
C THR A 169 12.25 -6.07 -11.94
N VAL A 170 13.24 -5.77 -12.77
CA VAL A 170 14.27 -4.72 -12.53
C VAL A 170 13.97 -3.45 -13.32
N GLY A 171 13.46 -3.60 -14.55
CA GLY A 171 13.23 -2.50 -15.46
C GLY A 171 12.32 -2.91 -16.60
N ALA A 172 11.99 -1.96 -17.47
CA ALA A 172 11.17 -2.22 -18.63
C ALA A 172 11.63 -1.39 -19.84
N LYS A 173 11.38 -1.92 -21.03
CA LYS A 173 11.40 -1.15 -22.27
C LYS A 173 10.00 -1.10 -22.85
N VAL A 174 9.61 0.07 -23.33
CA VAL A 174 8.37 0.28 -24.07
C VAL A 174 8.73 0.76 -25.46
N ASN A 175 8.27 0.05 -26.48
CA ASN A 175 8.57 0.31 -27.90
C ASN A 175 10.09 0.43 -28.16
N GLY A 176 10.87 -0.45 -27.52
CA GLY A 176 12.33 -0.51 -27.65
C GLY A 176 13.12 0.52 -26.83
N ARG A 177 12.45 1.42 -26.08
CA ARG A 177 13.11 2.43 -25.24
C ARG A 177 13.01 2.07 -23.76
N VAL A 178 14.10 2.20 -23.01
CA VAL A 178 14.10 1.99 -21.55
C VAL A 178 13.25 3.07 -20.88
N VAL A 179 12.30 2.66 -20.04
CA VAL A 179 11.40 3.56 -19.31
C VAL A 179 11.40 3.25 -17.81
N PRO A 180 11.09 4.24 -16.95
CA PRO A 180 10.85 4.00 -15.52
C PRO A 180 9.69 3.03 -15.30
N LEU A 181 9.77 2.20 -14.26
CA LEU A 181 8.71 1.24 -13.89
C LEU A 181 7.36 1.89 -13.53
N ARG A 182 7.33 3.18 -13.18
CA ARG A 182 6.12 3.96 -12.89
C ARG A 182 5.42 4.53 -14.13
N THR A 183 5.97 4.32 -15.32
CA THR A 183 5.42 4.86 -16.57
C THR A 183 4.06 4.24 -16.82
N MET A 184 3.05 5.05 -17.10
CA MET A 184 1.74 4.52 -17.48
C MET A 184 1.81 3.99 -18.91
N LEU A 185 1.29 2.79 -19.13
CA LEU A 185 1.22 2.17 -20.44
C LEU A 185 0.07 2.76 -21.27
N GLU A 186 0.30 2.89 -22.57
CA GLU A 186 -0.70 3.31 -23.54
C GLU A 186 -1.19 2.14 -24.37
N ASN A 187 -2.33 2.34 -25.05
CA ASN A 187 -2.91 1.31 -25.89
C ASN A 187 -2.07 1.11 -27.16
N GLY A 188 -1.60 -0.12 -27.38
CA GLY A 188 -0.75 -0.50 -28.52
C GLY A 188 0.74 -0.60 -28.18
N ASP A 189 1.14 -0.29 -26.94
CA ASP A 189 2.53 -0.36 -26.51
C ASP A 189 3.07 -1.79 -26.53
N GLN A 190 4.26 -1.98 -27.11
CA GLN A 190 5.04 -3.20 -26.95
C GLN A 190 5.93 -3.09 -25.71
N VAL A 191 5.74 -3.98 -24.74
CA VAL A 191 6.43 -3.96 -23.44
C VAL A 191 7.38 -5.15 -23.33
N GLU A 192 8.65 -4.86 -23.06
CA GLU A 192 9.69 -5.85 -22.74
C GLU A 192 10.11 -5.66 -21.28
N ILE A 193 9.95 -6.69 -20.45
CA ILE A 193 10.35 -6.67 -19.05
C ILE A 193 11.78 -7.17 -18.90
N LEU A 194 12.59 -6.41 -18.17
CA LEU A 194 13.95 -6.78 -17.80
C LEU A 194 13.89 -7.39 -16.39
N ALA A 195 14.23 -8.67 -16.28
CA ALA A 195 14.17 -9.43 -15.03
C ALA A 195 15.56 -9.89 -14.55
N SER A 196 15.73 -10.01 -13.24
CA SER A 196 16.94 -10.57 -12.60
C SER A 196 16.58 -11.40 -11.38
N GLU A 197 17.33 -12.48 -11.13
CA GLU A 197 17.10 -13.34 -9.95
C GLU A 197 17.45 -12.69 -8.63
N ALA A 198 18.35 -11.69 -8.64
CA ALA A 198 18.74 -10.93 -7.45
C ALA A 198 17.72 -9.83 -7.09
N GLN A 199 16.69 -9.64 -7.92
CA GLN A 199 15.71 -8.58 -7.74
C GLN A 199 14.46 -9.12 -7.05
N HIS A 200 13.94 -8.30 -6.14
CA HIS A 200 12.70 -8.57 -5.42
C HIS A 200 11.75 -7.36 -5.50
N PRO A 201 10.44 -7.57 -5.24
CA PRO A 201 9.48 -6.48 -5.14
C PRO A 201 9.91 -5.42 -4.13
N GLN A 202 9.68 -4.15 -4.45
CA GLN A 202 9.97 -3.06 -3.52
C GLN A 202 8.67 -2.48 -2.94
N PRO A 203 8.62 -2.15 -1.64
CA PRO A 203 7.46 -1.50 -1.02
C PRO A 203 7.01 -0.23 -1.76
N SER A 204 7.96 0.49 -2.36
CA SER A 204 7.73 1.71 -3.14
C SER A 204 6.79 1.49 -4.34
N TRP A 205 6.69 0.26 -4.85
CA TRP A 205 5.84 -0.08 -5.99
C TRP A 205 4.35 0.09 -5.69
N LEU A 206 3.93 -0.11 -4.42
CA LEU A 206 2.54 0.07 -3.98
C LEU A 206 1.98 1.47 -4.29
N ARG A 207 2.86 2.47 -4.48
CA ARG A 207 2.47 3.84 -4.81
C ARG A 207 1.99 4.01 -6.26
N PHE A 208 2.42 3.14 -7.18
CA PHE A 208 2.16 3.32 -8.61
C PHE A 208 1.57 2.09 -9.32
N VAL A 209 1.57 0.90 -8.71
CA VAL A 209 0.88 -0.26 -9.29
C VAL A 209 -0.64 -0.06 -9.25
N ALA A 210 -1.30 -0.36 -10.37
CA ALA A 210 -2.72 -0.12 -10.56
C ALA A 210 -3.57 -1.38 -10.32
N THR A 211 -3.03 -2.57 -10.58
CA THR A 211 -3.77 -3.83 -10.54
C THR A 211 -3.77 -4.48 -9.15
N GLY A 212 -4.85 -5.18 -8.82
CA GLY A 212 -4.95 -5.95 -7.57
C GLY A 212 -3.88 -7.05 -7.49
N LYS A 213 -3.64 -7.75 -8.59
CA LYS A 213 -2.62 -8.81 -8.68
C LYS A 213 -1.21 -8.32 -8.36
N ALA A 214 -0.77 -7.20 -8.95
CA ALA A 214 0.53 -6.62 -8.65
C ALA A 214 0.61 -6.11 -7.20
N ARG A 215 -0.46 -5.50 -6.67
CA ARG A 215 -0.52 -5.05 -5.27
C ARG A 215 -0.40 -6.22 -4.29
N ALA A 216 -1.13 -7.31 -4.54
CA ALA A 216 -1.08 -8.51 -3.73
C ALA A 216 0.33 -9.14 -3.75
N GLY A 217 0.95 -9.25 -4.93
CA GLY A 217 2.33 -9.75 -5.07
C GLY A 217 3.34 -8.92 -4.26
N VAL A 218 3.29 -7.59 -4.37
CA VAL A 218 4.19 -6.71 -3.61
C VAL A 218 3.91 -6.81 -2.10
N ARG A 219 2.64 -6.78 -1.66
CA ARG A 219 2.27 -6.91 -0.24
C ARG A 219 2.76 -8.23 0.35
N ARG A 220 2.63 -9.34 -0.37
CA ARG A 220 3.09 -10.67 0.05
C ARG A 220 4.59 -10.65 0.34
N PHE A 221 5.40 -10.07 -0.56
CA PHE A 221 6.84 -9.97 -0.36
C PHE A 221 7.20 -9.10 0.85
N VAL A 222 6.57 -7.92 0.98
CA VAL A 222 6.81 -7.01 2.12
C VAL A 222 6.50 -7.69 3.44
N ARG A 223 5.35 -8.37 3.55
CA ARG A 223 4.98 -9.13 4.76
C ARG A 223 5.99 -10.22 5.09
N HIS A 224 6.46 -10.98 4.09
CA HIS A 224 7.45 -12.04 4.33
C HIS A 224 8.78 -11.49 4.83
N LYS A 225 9.26 -10.40 4.21
CA LYS A 225 10.51 -9.75 4.59
C LYS A 225 10.42 -9.10 5.98
N GLU A 226 9.32 -8.39 6.26
CA GLU A 226 9.07 -7.81 7.58
C GLU A 226 8.98 -8.89 8.65
N ARG A 227 8.37 -10.05 8.35
CA ARG A 227 8.30 -11.19 9.27
C ARG A 227 9.70 -11.72 9.58
N GLU A 228 10.54 -11.94 8.58
CA GLU A 228 11.94 -12.39 8.78
C GLU A 228 12.75 -11.40 9.62
N GLU A 229 12.70 -10.10 9.30
CA GLU A 229 13.40 -9.05 10.05
C GLU A 229 12.90 -8.96 11.50
N THR A 230 11.59 -9.12 11.70
CA THR A 230 10.96 -9.11 13.04
C THR A 230 11.38 -10.33 13.86
N VAL A 231 11.45 -11.51 13.24
CA VAL A 231 11.94 -12.74 13.91
C VAL A 231 13.41 -12.57 14.33
N GLU A 232 14.26 -12.02 13.46
CA GLU A 232 15.68 -11.80 13.76
C GLU A 232 15.87 -10.78 14.89
N LEU A 233 15.10 -9.68 14.89
CA LEU A 233 15.09 -8.72 15.99
C LEU A 233 14.63 -9.37 17.30
N GLY A 234 13.55 -10.16 17.24
CA GLY A 234 13.02 -10.91 18.38
C GLY A 234 14.04 -11.88 18.95
N ARG A 235 14.80 -12.56 18.10
CA ARG A 235 15.87 -13.48 18.50
C ARG A 235 16.98 -12.75 19.26
N LYS A 236 17.39 -11.57 18.82
CA LYS A 236 18.40 -10.75 19.54
C LYS A 236 17.91 -10.31 20.92
N ILE A 237 16.65 -9.87 21.01
CA ILE A 237 16.04 -9.47 22.29
C ILE A 237 15.89 -10.67 23.21
N TYR A 238 15.47 -11.82 22.66
CA TYR A 238 15.39 -13.08 23.40
C TYR A 238 16.76 -13.47 23.97
N ASP A 239 17.83 -13.46 23.16
CA ASP A 239 19.17 -13.82 23.61
C ASP A 239 19.65 -12.88 24.73
N GLU A 240 19.36 -11.58 24.64
CA GLU A 240 19.67 -10.60 25.68
C GLU A 240 18.92 -10.89 26.99
N ILE A 241 17.64 -11.25 26.91
CA ILE A 241 16.82 -11.62 28.07
C ILE A 241 17.33 -12.92 28.71
N VAL A 242 17.68 -13.92 27.91
CA VAL A 242 18.22 -15.20 28.39
C VAL A 242 19.54 -15.02 29.12
N GLN A 243 20.42 -14.11 28.66
CA GLN A 243 21.67 -13.81 29.35
C GLN A 243 21.49 -13.21 30.74
N ARG A 244 20.33 -12.58 31.01
CA ARG A 244 20.01 -12.02 32.33
C ARG A 244 19.44 -13.05 33.31
N LEU A 245 19.16 -14.29 32.85
CA LEU A 245 18.64 -15.34 33.72
C LEU A 245 19.72 -15.81 34.71
N PRO A 246 19.32 -16.18 35.94
CA PRO A 246 20.24 -16.57 37.00
C PRO A 246 20.97 -17.91 36.75
N ALA A 247 20.52 -18.71 35.79
CA ALA A 247 21.14 -19.99 35.41
C ALA A 247 20.90 -20.30 33.93
N GLU A 248 21.69 -21.23 33.38
CA GLU A 248 21.51 -21.70 32.01
C GLU A 248 20.16 -22.39 31.81
N LEU A 249 19.56 -22.17 30.65
CA LEU A 249 18.31 -22.81 30.26
C LEU A 249 18.53 -24.30 29.96
N ASP A 250 17.65 -25.15 30.46
CA ASP A 250 17.58 -26.53 30.01
C ASP A 250 16.98 -26.64 28.60
N LYS A 251 17.27 -27.74 27.91
CA LYS A 251 16.87 -27.98 26.51
C LYS A 251 15.36 -27.95 26.26
N ASP A 252 14.53 -28.11 27.30
CA ASP A 252 13.08 -28.11 27.20
C ASP A 252 12.44 -26.80 27.72
N ALA A 253 13.23 -25.85 28.22
CA ALA A 253 12.74 -24.57 28.74
C ALA A 253 11.91 -23.80 27.71
N LEU A 254 12.42 -23.70 26.47
CA LEU A 254 11.73 -23.01 25.38
C LEU A 254 10.39 -23.68 25.04
N LYS A 255 10.33 -25.02 24.99
CA LYS A 255 9.08 -25.75 24.72
C LYS A 255 8.05 -25.54 25.83
N ARG A 256 8.48 -25.51 27.08
CA ARG A 256 7.59 -25.23 28.21
C ARG A 256 7.10 -23.79 28.18
N ALA A 257 7.96 -22.84 27.83
CA ALA A 257 7.61 -21.43 27.68
C ALA A 257 6.55 -21.24 26.58
N LEU A 258 6.74 -21.84 25.39
CA LEU A 258 5.75 -21.82 24.30
C LEU A 258 4.38 -22.34 24.77
N LYS A 259 4.35 -23.45 25.49
CA LYS A 259 3.11 -24.03 26.04
C LYS A 259 2.46 -23.15 27.11
N LYS A 260 3.24 -22.54 28.00
CA LYS A 260 2.76 -21.66 29.09
C LYS A 260 2.21 -20.33 28.53
N LEU A 261 2.90 -19.78 27.52
CA LEU A 261 2.51 -18.54 26.82
C LEU A 261 1.45 -18.76 25.75
N ARG A 262 1.08 -20.02 25.46
CA ARG A 262 0.12 -20.41 24.41
C ARG A 262 0.53 -19.90 23.02
N ILE A 263 1.82 -19.94 22.73
CA ILE A 263 2.38 -19.60 21.42
C ILE A 263 2.67 -20.87 20.63
N GLU A 264 2.35 -20.84 19.34
CA GLU A 264 2.40 -22.01 18.46
C GLU A 264 3.82 -22.51 18.21
N ASN A 265 4.76 -21.59 17.95
CA ASN A 265 6.14 -21.93 17.56
C ASN A 265 7.13 -20.83 17.96
N GLU A 266 8.42 -21.12 17.79
CA GLU A 266 9.53 -20.21 18.15
C GLU A 266 9.49 -18.90 17.36
N ASP A 267 9.21 -18.93 16.06
CA ASP A 267 9.13 -17.71 15.24
C ASP A 267 8.03 -16.76 15.75
N GLU A 268 6.85 -17.28 16.08
CA GLU A 268 5.76 -16.51 16.66
C GLU A 268 6.11 -15.95 18.04
N LEU A 269 6.92 -16.66 18.81
CA LEU A 269 7.46 -16.14 20.08
C LEU A 269 8.40 -14.97 19.83
N MET A 270 9.33 -15.10 18.87
CA MET A 270 10.25 -14.01 18.51
C MET A 270 9.49 -12.79 17.99
N ILE A 271 8.46 -12.99 17.17
CA ILE A 271 7.59 -11.91 16.70
C ILE A 271 6.86 -11.24 17.87
N ALA A 272 6.33 -12.03 18.81
CA ALA A 272 5.65 -11.50 19.99
C ALA A 272 6.59 -10.70 20.91
N ILE A 273 7.84 -11.13 21.04
CA ILE A 273 8.89 -10.41 21.79
C ILE A 273 9.27 -9.11 21.08
N ALA A 274 9.56 -9.16 19.78
CA ALA A 274 9.92 -7.97 18.99
C ALA A 274 8.82 -6.90 19.00
N ARG A 275 7.55 -7.33 19.00
CA ARG A 275 6.37 -6.46 19.11
C ARG A 275 5.99 -6.10 20.55
N LYS A 276 6.78 -6.50 21.55
CA LYS A 276 6.53 -6.26 22.98
C LYS A 276 5.18 -6.77 23.51
N ARG A 277 4.56 -7.75 22.83
CA ARG A 277 3.35 -8.42 23.34
C ARG A 277 3.65 -9.30 24.55
N ILE A 278 4.89 -9.79 24.62
CA ILE A 278 5.44 -10.47 25.79
C ILE A 278 6.55 -9.57 26.35
N ASN A 279 6.42 -9.21 27.62
CA ASN A 279 7.45 -8.45 28.33
C ASN A 279 8.54 -9.39 28.88
N ASP A 280 9.70 -8.82 29.19
CA ASP A 280 10.88 -9.55 29.69
C ASP A 280 10.53 -10.45 30.89
N GLU A 281 9.75 -9.94 31.84
CA GLU A 281 9.34 -10.67 33.06
C GLU A 281 8.48 -11.90 32.74
N ALA A 282 7.48 -11.77 31.87
CA ALA A 282 6.64 -12.89 31.46
C ALA A 282 7.44 -13.94 30.68
N LEU A 283 8.40 -13.51 29.86
CA LEU A 283 9.30 -14.41 29.16
C LEU A 283 10.22 -15.16 30.13
N MET A 284 10.86 -14.44 31.06
CA MET A 284 11.75 -15.03 32.09
C MET A 284 10.99 -16.03 32.97
N GLU A 285 9.79 -15.67 33.43
CA GLU A 285 8.93 -16.54 34.24
C GLU A 285 8.39 -17.74 33.45
N ALA A 286 8.23 -17.60 32.13
CA ALA A 286 7.86 -18.71 31.26
C ALA A 286 9.01 -19.68 31.00
N LEU A 287 10.23 -19.16 30.84
CA LEU A 287 11.44 -19.94 30.61
C LEU A 287 11.95 -20.61 31.89
N MET A 288 11.94 -19.88 33.01
CA MET A 288 12.44 -20.32 34.31
C MET A 288 11.52 -19.81 35.43
N PRO A 289 10.55 -20.62 35.88
CA PRO A 289 9.63 -20.24 36.94
C PRO A 289 10.37 -19.84 38.24
N GLY A 290 10.05 -18.68 38.80
CA GLY A 290 10.71 -18.13 40.00
C GLY A 290 11.97 -17.30 39.71
N SER A 291 12.38 -17.16 38.45
CA SER A 291 13.49 -16.28 38.05
C SER A 291 13.12 -14.79 38.04
N ALA A 292 11.83 -14.47 37.95
CA ALA A 292 11.33 -13.10 37.99
C ALA A 292 11.42 -12.43 39.37
N GLY A 293 11.87 -13.15 40.41
CA GLY A 293 11.92 -12.69 41.81
C GLY A 293 13.31 -12.51 42.42
N GLY A 294 14.39 -12.62 41.65
CA GLY A 294 15.76 -12.36 42.13
C GLY A 294 16.21 -10.94 41.77
N ASP A 295 16.91 -10.27 42.69
CA ASP A 295 17.56 -8.97 42.51
C ASP A 295 18.57 -8.95 41.34
N VAL A 296 18.06 -8.96 40.10
CA VAL A 296 18.86 -8.66 38.91
C VAL A 296 18.74 -7.17 38.69
N ALA A 297 19.66 -6.44 39.31
CA ALA A 297 19.91 -5.04 39.01
C ALA A 297 20.31 -4.91 37.54
N SER A 298 19.33 -4.81 36.66
CA SER A 298 19.52 -4.17 35.36
C SER A 298 19.95 -2.72 35.65
N PRO A 299 20.93 -2.15 34.93
CA PRO A 299 21.01 -0.71 34.85
C PRO A 299 19.70 -0.30 34.19
N LYS A 300 18.74 0.18 34.99
CA LYS A 300 17.52 0.77 34.47
C LYS A 300 17.98 1.82 33.46
N PRO A 301 17.64 1.74 32.16
CA PRO A 301 17.62 2.96 31.38
C PRO A 301 16.71 3.88 32.16
N LEU A 302 17.21 5.05 32.58
CA LEU A 302 16.56 5.99 33.50
C LEU A 302 15.05 5.88 33.34
N ALA A 303 14.43 5.09 34.23
CA ALA A 303 13.00 4.91 34.20
C ALA A 303 12.43 6.32 34.37
N GLN A 304 11.56 6.74 33.46
CA GLN A 304 10.77 7.97 33.62
C GLN A 304 10.38 8.06 35.09
N ARG A 305 10.87 9.10 35.76
CA ARG A 305 10.92 9.15 37.23
C ARG A 305 9.52 9.19 37.87
N LYS A 306 8.45 9.27 37.06
CA LYS A 306 7.05 9.15 37.45
C LYS A 306 6.26 8.48 36.32
N ALA A 307 5.31 7.62 36.68
CA ALA A 307 4.31 7.15 35.74
C ALA A 307 3.53 8.36 35.22
N ILE A 308 3.53 8.55 33.90
CA ILE A 308 2.68 9.54 33.26
C ILE A 308 1.24 9.21 33.62
N SER A 309 0.53 10.17 34.21
CA SER A 309 -0.89 10.03 34.53
C SER A 309 -1.70 10.68 33.41
N ILE A 310 -2.78 10.03 32.99
CA ILE A 310 -3.74 10.55 32.02
C ILE A 310 -5.14 10.49 32.64
N LYS A 311 -5.80 11.63 32.70
CA LYS A 311 -7.21 11.80 33.06
C LYS A 311 -8.08 11.53 31.83
N GLY A 312 -9.24 10.92 32.03
CA GLY A 312 -10.18 10.56 30.95
C GLY A 312 -10.17 9.08 30.57
N LEU A 313 -9.22 8.30 31.09
CA LEU A 313 -9.18 6.84 30.94
C LEU A 313 -9.87 6.13 32.09
N THR A 314 -10.59 5.04 31.79
CA THR A 314 -11.07 4.11 32.81
C THR A 314 -9.87 3.48 33.53
N PRO A 315 -9.84 3.45 34.87
CA PRO A 315 -8.74 2.86 35.62
C PRO A 315 -8.46 1.41 35.16
N GLY A 316 -7.19 1.12 34.86
CA GLY A 316 -6.75 -0.20 34.39
C GLY A 316 -6.72 -0.39 32.86
N VAL A 317 -7.12 0.61 32.07
CA VAL A 317 -6.96 0.58 30.61
C VAL A 317 -5.54 1.01 30.23
N ALA A 318 -4.83 0.14 29.50
CA ALA A 318 -3.50 0.43 28.97
C ALA A 318 -3.57 1.47 27.84
N TYR A 319 -2.54 2.31 27.78
CA TYR A 319 -2.37 3.31 26.74
C TYR A 319 -0.88 3.42 26.38
N HIS A 320 -0.61 3.92 25.17
CA HIS A 320 0.74 4.28 24.75
C HIS A 320 0.75 5.65 24.08
N LEU A 321 1.89 6.35 24.16
CA LEU A 321 2.08 7.64 23.52
C LEU A 321 2.51 7.44 22.06
N ALA A 322 1.87 8.15 21.14
CA ALA A 322 2.12 8.00 19.71
C ALA A 322 3.56 8.42 19.33
N GLN A 323 4.20 7.63 18.48
CA GLN A 323 5.54 7.91 17.95
C GLN A 323 5.55 8.91 16.78
N CYS A 324 4.39 9.27 16.25
CA CYS A 324 4.30 10.25 15.16
C CYS A 324 4.44 11.68 15.67
N CYS A 325 3.74 12.06 16.75
CA CYS A 325 3.76 13.43 17.30
C CYS A 325 4.45 13.56 18.67
N HIS A 326 4.91 12.46 19.27
CA HIS A 326 5.63 12.43 20.54
C HIS A 326 5.00 13.33 21.62
N PRO A 327 3.77 13.03 22.09
CA PRO A 327 3.07 13.87 23.04
C PRO A 327 3.80 13.92 24.38
N ILE A 328 3.91 15.13 24.96
CA ILE A 328 4.57 15.38 26.25
C ILE A 328 3.64 16.13 27.21
N PRO A 329 3.87 16.04 28.53
CA PRO A 329 3.07 16.77 29.51
C PRO A 329 2.93 18.26 29.16
N GLY A 330 1.68 18.73 29.08
CA GLY A 330 1.34 20.11 28.66
C GLY A 330 0.79 20.22 27.24
N ASP A 331 0.96 19.20 26.39
CA ASP A 331 0.27 19.15 25.11
C ASP A 331 -1.23 18.95 25.29
N ARG A 332 -2.03 19.48 24.34
CA ARG A 332 -3.42 19.08 24.20
C ARG A 332 -3.47 17.73 23.51
N ILE A 333 -3.94 16.71 24.23
CA ILE A 333 -3.92 15.32 23.78
C ILE A 333 -5.33 14.79 23.50
N VAL A 334 -5.39 13.73 22.70
CA VAL A 334 -6.60 12.98 22.40
C VAL A 334 -6.24 11.49 22.31
N GLY A 335 -7.16 10.63 22.73
CA GLY A 335 -7.01 9.19 22.63
C GLY A 335 -7.73 8.66 21.40
N LEU A 336 -7.09 7.77 20.65
CA LEU A 336 -7.72 6.96 19.63
C LEU A 336 -7.90 5.54 20.16
N ARG A 337 -9.15 5.08 20.18
CA ARG A 337 -9.47 3.69 20.48
C ARG A 337 -9.90 2.97 19.20
N ARG A 338 -9.22 1.87 18.89
CA ARG A 338 -9.58 0.91 17.85
C ARG A 338 -10.00 -0.40 18.50
N GLU A 339 -10.79 -1.20 17.80
CA GLU A 339 -11.19 -2.52 18.31
C GLU A 339 -9.93 -3.37 18.57
N ASP A 340 -9.87 -3.99 19.75
CA ASP A 340 -8.78 -4.85 20.22
C ASP A 340 -7.36 -4.23 20.29
N GLU A 341 -7.23 -2.90 20.18
CA GLU A 341 -5.96 -2.18 20.37
C GLU A 341 -5.93 -1.36 21.67
N GLU A 342 -4.72 -1.12 22.19
CA GLU A 342 -4.51 -0.17 23.28
C GLU A 342 -4.83 1.25 22.83
N ILE A 343 -5.20 2.13 23.77
CA ILE A 343 -5.50 3.52 23.44
C ILE A 343 -4.18 4.22 23.05
N GLU A 344 -4.11 4.69 21.81
CA GLU A 344 -2.99 5.49 21.34
C GLU A 344 -3.26 6.96 21.62
N VAL A 345 -2.35 7.63 22.31
CA VAL A 345 -2.47 9.03 22.71
C VAL A 345 -1.72 9.90 21.71
N HIS A 346 -2.40 10.85 21.10
CA HIS A 346 -1.87 11.79 20.12
C HIS A 346 -1.98 13.23 20.61
N VAL A 347 -1.18 14.13 20.04
CA VAL A 347 -1.45 15.57 20.12
C VAL A 347 -2.62 15.91 19.18
N ILE A 348 -3.54 16.77 19.61
CA ILE A 348 -4.78 17.10 18.88
C ILE A 348 -4.58 17.57 17.43
N GLY A 349 -3.39 18.10 17.10
CA GLY A 349 -3.04 18.59 15.77
C GLY A 349 -2.23 17.61 14.93
N CYS A 350 -2.12 16.34 15.32
CA CYS A 350 -1.30 15.37 14.59
C CYS A 350 -1.92 15.01 13.22
N ASP A 351 -1.11 15.04 12.16
CA ASP A 351 -1.55 14.76 10.78
C ASP A 351 -2.12 13.35 10.60
N THR A 352 -1.68 12.37 11.41
CA THR A 352 -2.19 10.99 11.37
C THR A 352 -3.66 10.93 11.79
N LEU A 353 -4.13 11.86 12.62
CA LEU A 353 -5.52 11.98 13.02
C LEU A 353 -6.45 12.38 11.86
N ALA A 354 -5.91 13.05 10.82
CA ALA A 354 -6.68 13.48 9.66
C ALA A 354 -7.00 12.33 8.67
N SER A 355 -6.48 11.12 8.91
CA SER A 355 -6.61 9.97 8.00
C SER A 355 -8.02 9.35 7.94
N GLY A 356 -8.98 9.82 8.74
CA GLY A 356 -10.42 9.55 8.54
C GLY A 356 -10.87 8.10 8.78
N ILE A 357 -10.14 7.34 9.60
CA ILE A 357 -10.54 5.99 10.04
C ILE A 357 -11.59 6.14 11.14
N ASP A 358 -12.71 5.40 11.06
CA ASP A 358 -13.71 5.29 12.13
C ASP A 358 -13.05 4.71 13.38
N ALA A 359 -12.62 5.59 14.27
CA ALA A 359 -12.03 5.26 15.55
C ALA A 359 -12.75 6.06 16.63
N ASP A 360 -12.90 5.47 17.81
CA ASP A 360 -13.54 6.14 18.94
C ASP A 360 -12.56 7.14 19.54
N TRP A 361 -12.95 8.42 19.51
CA TRP A 361 -12.16 9.52 20.05
C TRP A 361 -12.43 9.67 21.54
N LEU A 362 -11.36 9.70 22.33
CA LEU A 362 -11.41 9.89 23.77
C LEU A 362 -10.81 11.24 24.13
N ASP A 363 -11.57 12.05 24.85
CA ASP A 363 -11.06 13.30 25.40
C ASP A 363 -10.14 12.99 26.58
N LEU A 364 -8.85 13.34 26.45
CA LEU A 364 -7.81 13.02 27.39
C LEU A 364 -7.14 14.28 27.91
N ALA A 365 -6.68 14.23 29.16
CA ALA A 365 -5.87 15.30 29.73
C ALA A 365 -4.73 14.72 30.55
N TRP A 366 -3.62 15.46 30.66
CA TRP A 366 -2.53 15.05 31.54
C TRP A 366 -2.97 15.10 33.01
N GLY A 367 -2.60 14.07 33.76
CA GLY A 367 -2.77 13.99 35.20
C GLY A 367 -1.79 14.90 35.95
N GLU A 368 -2.09 15.12 37.23
CA GLU A 368 -1.25 15.96 38.08
C GLU A 368 0.07 15.25 38.41
N GLY A 369 1.18 15.95 38.20
CA GLY A 369 2.52 15.42 38.48
C GLY A 369 3.13 14.57 37.36
N SER A 370 2.49 14.50 36.17
CA SER A 370 3.11 13.94 34.96
C SER A 370 4.37 14.72 34.61
N ASP A 371 5.48 14.01 34.47
CA ASP A 371 6.81 14.56 34.25
C ASP A 371 7.61 13.57 33.41
N GLY A 372 8.25 14.07 32.35
CA GLY A 372 9.06 13.27 31.45
C GLY A 372 8.35 12.94 30.14
N GLY A 373 9.13 12.92 29.06
CA GLY A 373 8.71 12.53 27.72
C GLY A 373 9.87 12.64 26.74
N ALA A 374 9.76 11.96 25.61
CA ALA A 374 10.67 12.16 24.48
C ALA A 374 10.04 13.16 23.52
N ALA A 375 10.80 14.13 23.04
CA ALA A 375 10.38 15.08 22.00
C ALA A 375 11.34 15.01 20.82
N ARG A 376 10.78 15.01 19.60
CA ARG A 376 11.56 15.02 18.36
C ARG A 376 11.67 16.44 17.80
N LEU A 377 12.89 16.85 17.47
CA LEU A 377 13.18 18.13 16.84
C LEU A 377 13.87 17.92 15.49
N ALA A 378 13.51 18.74 14.50
CA ALA A 378 14.34 19.04 13.34
C ALA A 378 15.14 20.32 13.61
N VAL A 379 16.45 20.22 13.55
CA VAL A 379 17.38 21.35 13.72
C VAL A 379 18.19 21.52 12.45
N ILE A 380 18.12 22.69 11.84
CA ILE A 380 18.96 23.06 10.71
C ILE A 380 20.15 23.87 11.23
N LEU A 381 21.35 23.32 11.08
CA LEU A 381 22.62 23.93 11.44
C LEU A 381 23.36 24.45 10.21
N ARG A 382 24.15 25.51 10.38
CA ARG A 382 25.19 25.91 9.42
C ARG A 382 26.36 24.92 9.48
N ASP A 383 26.87 24.50 8.31
CA ASP A 383 28.00 23.56 8.19
C ASP A 383 29.33 24.28 8.45
N ILE A 384 29.55 24.66 9.71
CA ILE A 384 30.79 25.28 10.20
C ILE A 384 31.38 24.46 11.36
N PRO A 385 32.72 24.43 11.53
CA PRO A 385 33.34 23.74 12.64
C PRO A 385 32.79 24.22 13.99
N GLY A 386 32.38 23.27 14.85
CA GLY A 386 31.84 23.56 16.18
C GLY A 386 30.32 23.80 16.26
N ALA A 387 29.60 23.84 15.13
CA ALA A 387 28.14 24.02 15.12
C ALA A 387 27.40 22.93 15.94
N LEU A 388 27.74 21.65 15.69
CA LEU A 388 27.16 20.53 16.42
C LEU A 388 27.49 20.57 17.93
N GLY A 389 28.73 20.95 18.26
CA GLY A 389 29.17 21.10 19.65
C GLY A 389 28.41 22.19 20.40
N THR A 390 28.10 23.29 19.71
CA THR A 390 27.26 24.37 20.26
C THR A 390 25.86 23.86 20.58
N MET A 391 25.22 23.16 19.64
CA MET A 391 23.89 22.57 19.84
C MET A 391 23.90 21.58 21.02
N SER A 392 24.83 20.62 21.05
CA SER A 392 24.94 19.65 22.14
C SER A 392 25.21 20.32 23.50
N GLY A 393 26.01 21.40 23.52
CA GLY A 393 26.27 22.18 24.72
C GLY A 393 25.02 22.87 25.28
N ILE A 394 24.16 23.40 24.41
CA ILE A 394 22.88 24.01 24.79
C ILE A 394 21.94 22.96 25.39
N LEU A 395 21.82 21.80 24.73
CA LEU A 395 21.00 20.69 25.24
C LEU A 395 21.48 20.25 26.63
N GLY A 396 22.79 20.07 26.81
CA GLY A 396 23.38 19.73 28.11
C GLY A 396 23.16 20.81 29.18
N ALA A 397 23.30 22.09 28.83
CA ALA A 397 23.06 23.21 29.76
C ALA A 397 21.59 23.35 30.18
N LYS A 398 20.66 22.87 29.34
CA LYS A 398 19.24 22.77 29.67
C LYS A 398 18.87 21.45 30.35
N HIS A 399 19.84 20.58 30.65
CA HIS A 399 19.59 19.26 31.24
C HIS A 399 18.69 18.36 30.36
N ALA A 400 18.77 18.52 29.04
CA ALA A 400 18.09 17.65 28.08
C ALA A 400 19.03 16.53 27.63
N ASN A 401 18.64 15.29 27.90
CA ASN A 401 19.39 14.13 27.44
C ASN A 401 19.10 13.85 25.97
N ILE A 402 20.12 13.49 25.18
CA ILE A 402 19.94 13.11 23.77
C ILE A 402 19.75 11.60 23.70
N ILE A 403 18.57 11.17 23.23
CA ILE A 403 18.23 9.77 23.02
C ILE A 403 18.74 9.31 21.66
N ASN A 404 18.54 10.13 20.64
CA ASN A 404 18.92 9.83 19.25
C ASN A 404 19.33 11.11 18.53
N LEU A 405 20.29 11.00 17.61
CA LEU A 405 20.76 12.10 16.77
C LEU A 405 21.11 11.56 15.38
N GLN A 406 20.42 12.06 14.36
CA GLN A 406 20.56 11.60 12.99
C GLN A 406 20.75 12.79 12.04
N LEU A 407 21.78 12.76 11.19
CA LEU A 407 21.92 13.67 10.06
C LEU A 407 21.03 13.17 8.91
N VAL A 408 20.02 13.96 8.54
CA VAL A 408 19.02 13.59 7.52
C VAL A 408 19.32 14.22 6.16
N HIS A 409 19.79 15.46 6.17
CA HIS A 409 20.13 16.17 4.94
C HIS A 409 21.40 16.99 5.10
N ARG A 410 22.16 17.10 4.01
CA ARG A 410 23.33 17.96 3.89
C ARG A 410 23.23 18.70 2.57
N ASP A 411 23.01 20.00 2.64
CA ASP A 411 22.86 20.88 1.47
C ASP A 411 23.86 22.03 1.58
N GLY A 412 24.97 21.92 0.83
CA GLY A 412 26.01 22.94 0.76
C GLY A 412 26.47 23.43 2.14
N SER A 413 25.95 24.60 2.54
CA SER A 413 26.29 25.29 3.80
C SER A 413 25.39 24.93 4.98
N PHE A 414 24.43 24.01 4.85
CA PHE A 414 23.49 23.63 5.89
C PHE A 414 23.40 22.12 6.09
N GLN A 415 23.12 21.71 7.33
CA GLN A 415 22.92 20.33 7.74
C GLN A 415 21.63 20.25 8.56
N THR A 416 20.76 19.31 8.21
CA THR A 416 19.52 19.05 8.94
C THR A 416 19.68 17.83 9.81
N PHE A 417 19.52 18.00 11.12
CA PHE A 417 19.55 16.95 12.11
C PHE A 417 18.14 16.68 12.64
N HIS A 418 17.77 15.41 12.73
CA HIS A 418 16.65 14.96 13.55
C HIS A 418 17.19 14.45 14.88
N LEU A 419 16.62 14.92 15.97
CA LEU A 419 17.07 14.58 17.31
C LEU A 419 15.91 14.31 18.24
N ASP A 420 16.03 13.21 18.98
CA ASP A 420 15.09 12.81 20.03
C ASP A 420 15.72 13.17 21.36
N ILE A 421 15.05 14.04 22.12
CA ILE A 421 15.54 14.54 23.40
C ILE A 421 14.54 14.24 24.51
N GLU A 422 15.07 13.96 25.70
CA GLU A 422 14.27 13.80 26.91
C GLU A 422 13.95 15.18 27.51
N VAL A 423 12.66 15.43 27.75
CA VAL A 423 12.14 16.68 28.30
C VAL A 423 11.19 16.41 29.45
N HIS A 424 10.98 17.41 30.31
CA HIS A 424 10.10 17.30 31.47
C HIS A 424 8.64 17.53 31.07
N ASP A 425 8.43 18.62 30.35
CA ASP A 425 7.13 19.08 29.90
C ASP A 425 7.29 20.00 28.68
N LEU A 426 6.17 20.50 28.18
CA LEU A 426 6.13 21.43 27.05
C LEU A 426 6.86 22.75 27.35
N ALA A 427 6.88 23.21 28.60
CA ALA A 427 7.59 24.43 28.98
C ALA A 427 9.11 24.25 28.88
N HIS A 428 9.63 23.09 29.33
CA HIS A 428 11.02 22.72 29.19
C HIS A 428 11.42 22.61 27.71
N LEU A 429 10.60 21.95 26.89
CA LEU A 429 10.84 21.87 25.44
C LEU A 429 10.92 23.25 24.79
N HIS A 430 9.97 24.14 25.09
CA HIS A 430 9.97 25.50 24.56
C HIS A 430 11.22 26.30 25.00
N ALA A 431 11.68 26.12 26.25
CA ALA A 431 12.91 26.75 26.72
C ALA A 431 14.16 26.24 25.98
N ILE A 432 14.19 24.96 25.60
CA ILE A 432 15.27 24.38 24.78
C ILE A 432 15.21 24.94 23.35
N ILE A 433 14.03 24.92 22.72
CA ILE A 433 13.84 25.46 21.36
C ILE A 433 14.24 26.93 21.30
N ALA A 434 13.85 27.73 22.29
CA ALA A 434 14.24 29.13 22.37
C ALA A 434 15.75 29.32 22.47
N ALA A 435 16.44 28.54 23.32
CA ALA A 435 17.89 28.61 23.46
C ALA A 435 18.64 28.16 22.20
N LEU A 436 18.12 27.12 21.51
CA LEU A 436 18.68 26.69 20.23
C LEU A 436 18.50 27.76 19.15
N ARG A 437 17.32 28.40 19.06
CA ARG A 437 17.08 29.48 18.07
C ARG A 437 17.95 30.72 18.27
N ASP A 438 18.38 30.99 19.49
CA ASP A 438 19.27 32.12 19.81
C ASP A 438 20.74 31.84 19.44
N ALA A 439 21.10 30.57 19.23
CA ALA A 439 22.46 30.20 18.94
C ALA A 439 22.83 30.49 17.49
N GLU A 440 23.92 31.23 17.30
CA GLU A 440 24.42 31.65 15.99
C GLU A 440 24.49 30.52 14.92
N PRO A 441 25.01 29.30 15.20
CA PRO A 441 25.07 28.25 14.17
C PRO A 441 23.72 27.63 13.81
N VAL A 442 22.65 27.90 14.55
CA VAL A 442 21.32 27.33 14.33
C VAL A 442 20.51 28.24 13.41
N SER A 443 20.07 27.70 12.28
CA SER A 443 19.24 28.40 11.30
C SER A 443 17.75 28.28 11.62
N SER A 444 17.30 27.07 11.96
CA SER A 444 15.91 26.82 12.36
C SER A 444 15.80 25.62 13.30
N VAL A 445 14.73 25.62 14.10
CA VAL A 445 14.36 24.53 15.00
C VAL A 445 12.85 24.38 14.98
N GLU A 446 12.39 23.18 14.68
CA GLU A 446 10.98 22.79 14.64
C GLU A 446 10.77 21.49 15.39
N ARG A 447 9.63 21.36 16.06
CA ARG A 447 9.17 20.08 16.62
C ARG A 447 8.49 19.30 15.50
N ILE A 448 8.81 18.01 15.39
CA ILE A 448 8.20 17.10 14.41
C ILE A 448 7.22 16.17 15.11
#